data_AF-A0AAD7I3G7-F1
#
_entry.id   AF-A0AAD7I3G7-F1
#
_cell.length_a   1.000
_cell.length_b   1.000
_cell.length_c   1.000
_cell.angle_alpha   90.00
_cell.angle_beta   90.00
_cell.angle_gamma   90.00
#
_symmetry.space_group_name_H-M   'P 1'
#
loop_
_entity.id
_entity.type
_entity.pdbx_description
1 polymer ?
#
loop_
_entity_poly.entity_id
_entity_poly.type
_entity_poly.pdbx_seq_one_letter_code
_entity_poly.pdbx_strand_id
1 'polypeptide(L)' 'MNNFPAGTRVAYWNGAGEMVYGTVQRSGRSRDGTMLLEIRLETSGQAITLPSASVTKV' A
#
# COMPACT_ATOMS: atom_id res chain seq x y z
N MET A 1 10.58 12.89 -2.60
CA MET A 1 10.88 12.07 -1.42
C MET A 1 9.81 10.99 -1.30
N ASN A 2 10.16 9.73 -1.03
CA ASN A 2 9.17 8.65 -0.93
C ASN A 2 8.48 8.70 0.44
N ASN A 3 7.17 8.99 0.48
CA ASN A 3 6.41 9.10 1.74
C ASN A 3 6.09 7.74 2.38
N PHE A 4 6.33 6.65 1.64
CA PHE A 4 6.03 5.28 2.04
C PHE A 4 7.27 4.38 1.84
N PRO A 5 8.31 4.52 2.68
CA PRO A 5 9.44 3.60 2.67
C PRO A 5 9.02 2.17 3.03
N ALA A 6 9.82 1.18 2.62
CA ALA A 6 9.61 -0.22 3.03
C ALA A 6 9.57 -0.32 4.57
N GLY A 7 8.69 -1.18 5.09
CA GLY A 7 8.39 -1.29 6.52
C GLY A 7 7.32 -0.32 7.03
N THR A 8 6.86 0.64 6.20
CA THR A 8 5.76 1.54 6.60
C THR A 8 4.45 0.77 6.72
N ARG A 9 3.79 0.88 7.87
CA ARG A 9 2.43 0.40 8.07
C ARG A 9 1.43 1.34 7.42
N VAL A 10 0.49 0.78 6.66
CA VAL A 10 -0.53 1.52 5.93
C VAL A 10 -1.89 0.87 6.09
N ALA A 11 -2.94 1.66 5.87
CA ALA A 11 -4.32 1.21 5.80
C ALA A 11 -4.98 1.64 4.49
N TYR A 12 -5.92 0.86 4.00
CA TYR A 12 -6.79 1.20 2.87
C TYR A 12 -8.20 0.63 3.07
N TRP A 13 -9.19 1.15 2.35
CA TRP A 13 -10.54 0.61 2.34
C TRP A 13 -10.70 -0.39 1.20
N ASN A 14 -11.17 -1.60 1.51
CA ASN A 14 -11.45 -2.61 0.48
C ASN A 14 -12.83 -2.36 -0.17
N GLY A 15 -13.16 -3.16 -1.20
CA GLY A 15 -14.45 -3.06 -1.89
C GLY A 15 -15.68 -3.40 -1.02
N ALA A 16 -15.48 -4.01 0.16
CA ALA A 16 -16.53 -4.27 1.13
C ALA A 16 -16.73 -3.12 2.14
N GLY A 17 -15.95 -2.04 2.03
CA GLY A 17 -15.99 -0.92 2.98
C GLY A 17 -15.29 -1.22 4.30
N GLU A 18 -14.40 -2.21 4.34
CA GLU A 18 -13.62 -2.56 5.53
C GLU A 18 -12.22 -1.94 5.45
N MET A 19 -11.71 -1.50 6.60
CA MET A 19 -10.34 -1.01 6.70
C MET A 19 -9.38 -2.18 6.81
N VAL A 20 -8.46 -2.29 5.86
CA VAL A 20 -7.46 -3.34 5.77
C VAL A 20 -6.08 -2.76 6.03
N TYR A 21 -5.29 -3.45 6.84
CA TYR A 21 -3.94 -3.05 7.23
C TYR A 21 -2.87 -3.90 6.54
N GLY A 22 -1.73 -3.28 6.28
CA GLY A 22 -0.58 -3.95 5.68
C GLY A 22 0.71 -3.18 5.86
N THR A 23 1.81 -3.81 5.44
CA THR A 23 3.15 -3.21 5.48
C THR A 23 3.72 -3.09 4.08
N VAL A 24 4.20 -1.89 3.72
CA VAL A 24 4.87 -1.64 2.45
C VAL A 24 6.13 -2.49 2.34
N GLN A 25 6.23 -3.28 1.29
CA GLN A 25 7.42 -4.09 0.97
C GLN A 25 8.34 -3.34 0.02
N ARG A 26 7.76 -2.75 -1.03
CA ARG A 26 8.49 -1.91 -1.99
C ARG A 26 7.57 -0.88 -2.62
N SER A 27 8.16 0.14 -3.21
CA SER A 27 7.46 1.17 -3.98
C SER A 27 8.12 1.33 -5.34
N GLY A 28 7.33 1.62 -6.36
CA GLY A 28 7.81 1.91 -7.71
C GLY A 28 6.93 2.94 -8.40
N ARG A 29 7.41 3.51 -9.50
CA ARG A 29 6.60 4.38 -10.34
C ARG A 29 6.22 3.66 -11.62
N SER A 30 4.95 3.74 -11.99
CA SER A 30 4.48 3.31 -13.30
C SER A 30 4.94 4.30 -14.38
N ARG A 31 4.75 3.93 -15.66
CA ARG A 31 5.18 4.74 -16.82
C ARG A 31 4.53 6.13 -16.86
N ASP A 32 3.33 6.25 -16.31
CA ASP A 32 2.58 7.50 -16.15
C ASP A 32 3.03 8.36 -14.95
N GLY A 33 3.99 7.87 -14.15
CA GLY A 33 4.48 8.54 -12.95
C GLY A 33 3.71 8.21 -11.67
N THR A 34 2.63 7.43 -11.75
CA THR A 34 1.85 6.98 -10.58
C THR A 34 2.73 6.15 -9.66
N MET A 35 2.80 6.53 -8.38
CA MET A 35 3.49 5.75 -7.36
C MET A 35 2.63 4.55 -6.96
N LEU A 36 3.15 3.35 -7.14
CA LEU A 36 2.56 2.08 -6.75
C LEU A 36 3.31 1.51 -5.55
N LEU A 37 2.57 0.99 -4.59
CA LEU A 37 3.08 0.36 -3.38
C LEU A 37 2.73 -1.12 -3.42
N GLU A 38 3.71 -1.99 -3.27
CA GLU A 38 3.48 -3.38 -2.94
C GLU A 38 3.36 -3.52 -1.42
N ILE A 39 2.23 -4.03 -0.96
CA ILE A 39 1.84 -4.07 0.44
C ILE A 39 1.57 -5.52 0.81
N ARG A 40 2.23 -5.99 1.88
CA ARG A 40 1.93 -7.29 2.49
C ARG A 40 0.81 -7.11 3.51
N LEU A 41 -0.31 -7.80 3.30
CA LEU A 41 -1.48 -7.74 4.15
C LEU A 41 -1.22 -8.41 5.50
N GLU A 42 -1.65 -7.78 6.60
CA GLU A 42 -1.52 -8.35 7.95
C GLU A 42 -2.45 -9.56 8.14
N THR A 43 -3.61 -9.56 7.49
CA THR A 43 -4.65 -10.60 7.66
C THR A 43 -4.30 -11.91 6.96
N SER A 44 -3.85 -11.84 5.70
CA SER A 44 -3.62 -13.03 4.86
C SER A 44 -2.15 -13.28 4.55
N GLY A 45 -1.25 -12.32 4.82
CA GLY A 45 0.15 -12.38 4.40
C GLY A 45 0.36 -12.25 2.89
N GLN A 46 -0.70 -12.11 2.09
CA GLN A 46 -0.62 -11.92 0.64
C GLN A 46 -0.11 -10.53 0.29
N ALA A 47 0.51 -10.41 -0.88
CA ALA A 47 0.94 -9.13 -1.42
C ALA A 47 -0.13 -8.57 -2.37
N ILE A 48 -0.41 -7.27 -2.25
CA ILE A 48 -1.24 -6.52 -3.18
C ILE A 48 -0.50 -5.28 -3.66
N THR A 49 -0.90 -4.74 -4.80
CA THR A 49 -0.34 -3.49 -5.33
C THR A 49 -1.42 -2.42 -5.42
N LEU A 50 -1.20 -1.29 -4.75
CA LEU A 50 -2.13 -0.16 -4.75
C LEU A 50 -1.41 1.15 -5.06
N PRO A 51 -2.08 2.12 -5.71
CA PRO A 51 -1.57 3.48 -5.82
C PRO A 51 -1.35 4.11 -4.45
N SER A 52 -0.27 4.88 -4.27
CA SER A 52 -0.01 5.54 -2.98
C SER A 52 -1.10 6.53 -2.58
N ALA A 53 -1.92 7.00 -3.52
CA ALA A 53 -3.03 7.90 -3.28
C ALA A 53 -4.25 7.22 -2.63
N SER A 54 -4.35 5.88 -2.68
CA SER A 54 -5.47 5.13 -2.09
C SER A 54 -5.16 4.57 -0.70
N VAL A 55 -4.00 4.91 -0.13
CA VAL A 55 -3.56 4.40 1.18
C VAL A 55 -3.33 5.55 2.15
N THR A 56 -3.52 5.26 3.43
CA THR A 56 -3.23 6.19 4.53
C THR A 56 -2.13 5.60 5.40
N LYS A 57 -1.18 6.43 5.82
CA LYS A 57 -0.14 6.03 6.77
C LYS A 57 -0.75 5.90 8.17
N VAL A 58 -0.39 4.84 8.88
CA VAL A 58 -0.81 4.61 10.28
C VAL A 58 0.26 5.09 11.23
#